data_AF-X1NA17-F1
#
_entry.id   AF-X1NA17-F1
#
_cell.length_a   1.000
_cell.length_b   1.000
_cell.length_c   1.000
_cell.angle_alpha   90.00
_cell.angle_beta   90.00
_cell.angle_gamma   90.00
#
_symmetry.space_group_name_H-M   'P 1'
#
loop_
_entity.id
_entity.type
_entity.pdbx_description
1 polymer ?
#
loop_
_entity_poly.entity_id
_entity_poly.type
_entity_poly.pdbx_seq_one_letter_code
_entity_poly.pdbx_strand_id
1 'polypeptide(L)' 'MKISNVKEYPAIWLQCAACTGCSVSVLNAVNPSIKNLLVDEVLPGRHINLRFHPTVMAGSGAPVVEVIEDT' A
#
# COMPACT_ATOMS: atom_id res chain seq x y z
N MET A 1 2.85 -24.50 -7.07
CA MET A 1 2.46 -23.10 -6.81
C MET A 1 1.11 -23.13 -6.14
N LYS A 2 1.02 -22.83 -4.82
CA LYS A 2 -0.30 -22.74 -4.16
C LYS A 2 -1.01 -21.53 -4.73
N ILE A 3 -2.16 -21.73 -5.35
CA ILE A 3 -3.06 -20.65 -5.73
C ILE A 3 -3.59 -20.07 -4.41
N SER A 4 -3.10 -18.90 -4.01
CA SER A 4 -3.67 -18.19 -2.88
C SER A 4 -5.08 -17.74 -3.27
N ASN A 5 -6.10 -18.09 -2.48
CA ASN A 5 -7.48 -17.60 -2.64
C ASN A 5 -7.62 -16.14 -2.19
N VAL A 6 -6.53 -15.37 -2.23
CA VAL A 6 -6.47 -14.00 -1.72
C VAL A 6 -6.84 -13.06 -2.86
N LYS A 7 -7.91 -12.29 -2.65
CA LYS A 7 -8.29 -11.23 -3.57
C LYS A 7 -7.49 -9.97 -3.25
N GLU A 8 -6.69 -9.55 -4.22
CA GLU A 8 -5.91 -8.31 -4.17
C GLU A 8 -6.81 -7.10 -4.52
N TYR A 9 -6.70 -6.04 -3.73
CA TYR A 9 -7.38 -4.76 -3.98
C TYR A 9 -6.31 -3.69 -4.26
N PRO A 10 -6.12 -3.25 -5.51
CA PRO A 10 -5.15 -2.22 -5.83
C PRO A 10 -5.54 -0.90 -5.14
N ALA A 11 -4.56 -0.25 -4.52
CA ALA A 11 -4.73 1.03 -3.85
C ALA A 11 -3.56 1.98 -4.17
N ILE A 12 -3.89 3.25 -4.36
CA ILE A 12 -2.95 4.34 -4.63
C ILE A 12 -3.10 5.35 -3.49
N TRP A 13 -1.99 5.67 -2.82
CA TRP A 13 -1.95 6.70 -1.78
C TRP A 13 -1.36 7.99 -2.33
N LEU A 14 -2.22 8.94 -2.67
CA LEU A 14 -1.80 10.26 -3.14
C LEU A 14 -1.55 11.21 -1.97
N GLN A 15 -0.40 11.89 -1.97
CA GLN A 15 -0.12 13.01 -1.08
C GLN A 15 -0.08 14.29 -1.89
N CYS A 16 -1.04 15.20 -1.64
CA CYS A 16 -1.10 16.53 -2.25
C CYS A 16 -0.42 17.55 -1.32
N ALA A 17 -1.09 18.66 -0.97
CA ALA A 17 -0.64 19.58 0.07
C ALA A 17 -0.78 18.95 1.48
N ALA A 18 0.07 17.97 1.80
CA ALA A 18 0.02 17.16 3.02
C ALA A 18 1.28 17.34 3.88
N CYS A 19 1.17 17.08 5.18
CA CYS A 19 2.29 17.12 6.14
C CYS A 19 2.87 15.73 6.46
N THR A 20 2.47 14.69 5.73
CA THR A 20 2.87 13.27 5.96
C THR A 20 2.38 12.65 7.28
N GLY A 21 1.73 13.43 8.16
CA GLY A 21 1.28 12.96 9.49
C GLY A 21 0.33 11.74 9.42
N CYS A 22 -0.56 11.67 8.43
CA CYS A 22 -1.45 10.53 8.26
C CYS A 22 -0.68 9.24 7.91
N SER A 23 0.37 9.35 7.08
CA SER A 23 1.23 8.22 6.77
C SER A 23 1.98 7.76 8.02
N VAL A 24 2.57 8.68 8.78
CA VAL A 24 3.23 8.35 10.06
C VAL A 24 2.24 7.67 11.03
N SER A 25 1.01 8.17 11.13
CA SER A 25 -0.03 7.58 11.98
C SER A 25 -0.37 6.14 11.57
N VAL A 26 -0.54 5.86 10.27
CA VAL A 26 -0.85 4.51 9.77
C VAL A 26 0.35 3.57 9.91
N LEU A 27 1.57 4.05 9.69
CA LEU A 27 2.79 3.25 9.88
C LEU A 27 2.98 2.80 11.34
N ASN A 28 2.40 3.53 12.29
CA ASN A 28 2.42 3.20 13.73
C ASN A 28 1.16 2.44 14.19
N ALA A 29 0.24 2.07 13.29
CA ALA A 29 -0.93 1.29 13.65
C ALA A 29 -0.54 -0.10 14.16
N VAL A 30 -1.14 -0.52 15.28
CA VAL A 30 -0.84 -1.80 15.94
C VAL A 30 -1.76 -2.92 15.44
N ASN A 31 -3.03 -2.63 15.19
CA ASN A 31 -4.00 -3.63 14.75
C ASN A 31 -5.11 -3.03 13.86
N PRO A 32 -5.20 -3.40 12.57
CA PRO A 32 -4.22 -4.18 11.82
C PRO A 32 -2.88 -3.44 11.72
N SER A 33 -1.77 -4.18 11.74
CA SER A 33 -0.43 -3.58 11.65
C SER A 33 -0.09 -3.17 10.21
N ILE A 34 0.94 -2.33 10.03
CA ILE A 34 1.40 -2.00 8.67
C ILE A 34 1.84 -3.23 7.87
N LYS A 35 2.38 -4.27 8.52
CA LYS A 35 2.71 -5.54 7.88
C LYS A 35 1.47 -6.22 7.29
N ASN A 36 0.33 -6.14 8.00
CA ASN A 36 -0.95 -6.66 7.50
C ASN A 36 -1.52 -5.84 6.35
N LEU A 37 -1.10 -4.59 6.18
CA LEU A 37 -1.54 -3.76 5.06
C LEU A 37 -0.65 -3.95 3.83
N LEU A 38 0.66 -4.13 4.00
CA LEU A 38 1.63 -4.17 2.91
C LEU A 38 1.97 -5.59 2.40
N VAL A 39 1.86 -6.61 3.27
CA VAL A 39 2.40 -7.94 2.99
C VAL A 39 1.40 -9.05 3.26
N ASP A 40 0.73 -9.01 4.42
CA ASP A 40 -0.25 -10.03 4.80
C ASP A 40 -1.68 -9.55 4.50
N GLU A 41 -2.67 -10.37 4.82
CA GLU A 41 -4.09 -10.01 4.62
C GLU A 41 -4.60 -9.07 5.73
N VAL A 42 -5.30 -7.99 5.34
CA VAL A 42 -6.00 -7.11 6.30
C VAL A 42 -7.27 -7.78 6.82
N LEU A 43 -7.95 -8.53 5.95
CA LEU A 43 -9.12 -9.36 6.27
C LEU A 43 -8.92 -10.74 5.63
N PRO A 44 -9.48 -11.81 6.21
CA PRO A 44 -9.34 -13.15 5.63
C PRO A 44 -9.73 -13.20 4.15
N GLY A 45 -8.80 -13.68 3.31
CA GLY A 45 -8.90 -13.76 1.86
C GLY A 45 -8.81 -12.42 1.12
N ARG A 46 -8.42 -11.32 1.78
CA ARG A 46 -8.38 -9.98 1.19
C ARG A 46 -7.12 -9.22 1.61
N HIS A 47 -6.32 -8.87 0.61
CA HIS A 47 -5.10 -8.08 0.79
C HIS A 47 -5.20 -6.77 0.02
N ILE A 48 -4.69 -5.69 0.63
CA ILE A 48 -4.60 -4.38 0.00
C ILE A 48 -3.26 -4.33 -0.73
N ASN A 49 -3.30 -4.26 -2.04
CA ASN A 49 -2.10 -4.08 -2.84
C ASN A 49 -1.79 -2.58 -2.93
N LEU A 50 -1.01 -2.06 -1.98
CA LEU A 50 -0.61 -0.66 -1.98
C LEU A 50 0.47 -0.42 -3.06
N ARG A 51 0.01 -0.13 -4.29
CA ARG A 51 0.85 0.02 -5.48
C ARG A 51 1.69 1.29 -5.46
N PHE A 52 1.19 2.34 -4.81
CA PHE A 52 1.86 3.62 -4.73
C PHE A 52 1.70 4.23 -3.33
N HIS A 53 2.81 4.58 -2.70
CA HIS A 53 2.82 5.39 -1.48
C HIS A 53 4.14 6.17 -1.39
N PRO A 54 4.13 7.49 -1.63
CA PRO A 54 5.35 8.26 -1.89
C PRO A 54 6.33 8.32 -0.70
N THR A 55 5.85 8.15 0.54
CA THR A 55 6.71 8.22 1.73
C THR A 55 7.55 6.97 2.00
N VAL A 56 7.07 5.76 1.64
CA VAL A 56 7.70 4.49 2.07
C VAL A 56 7.97 3.50 0.94
N MET A 57 7.51 3.80 -0.28
CA MET A 57 7.81 2.95 -1.43
C MET A 57 9.30 3.01 -1.79
N ALA A 58 9.84 1.91 -2.30
CA ALA A 58 11.24 1.83 -2.70
C ALA A 58 11.54 2.52 -4.05
N GLY A 59 10.57 2.55 -4.96
CA GLY A 59 10.73 3.19 -6.26
C GLY A 59 10.63 4.71 -6.19
N SER A 60 11.18 5.41 -7.20
CA SER A 60 11.09 6.87 -7.32
C SER A 60 11.19 7.34 -8.78
N GLY A 61 10.81 8.59 -9.05
CA GLY A 61 10.92 9.20 -10.36
C GLY A 61 9.88 8.72 -11.38
N ALA A 62 10.21 8.77 -12.67
CA ALA A 62 9.29 8.39 -13.75
C ALA A 62 8.76 6.94 -13.67
N PRO A 63 9.57 5.91 -13.32
CA PRO A 63 9.09 4.53 -13.29
C PRO A 63 7.92 4.31 -12.31
N VAL A 64 7.84 5.07 -11.22
CA VAL A 64 6.71 4.92 -10.28
C VAL A 64 5.46 5.68 -10.72
N VAL A 65 5.59 6.65 -11.63
CA VAL A 65 4.43 7.33 -12.23
C VAL A 65 3.72 6.38 -13.19
N GLU A 66 4.47 5.62 -13.99
CA GLU A 66 3.91 4.56 -14.85
C GLU A 66 3.10 3.54 -14.03
N VAL A 67 3.59 3.16 -12.84
CA VAL A 67 2.85 2.26 -11.93
C VAL A 67 1.51 2.86 -11.48
N ILE A 68 1.43 4.17 -11.26
CA ILE A 68 0.15 4.84 -10.92
C ILE A 68 -0.82 4.77 -12.11
N GLU A 69 -0.32 5.04 -13.32
CA GLU A 69 -1.12 5.07 -14.55
C GLU A 69 -1.65 3.69 -14.96
N ASP A 70 -0.87 2.63 -14.69
CA ASP A 70 -1.21 1.23 -14.99
C ASP A 70 -2.11 0.55 -13.94
N THR A 71 -2.39 1.20 -12.80
CA THR A 71 -3.17 0.64 -11.68
C THR A 71 -4.68 0.84 -11.85
#